data_AF-A0A7X3XRS1-F1
#
_entry.id   AF-A0A7X3XRS1-F1
#
_cell.length_a   1.000
_cell.length_b   1.000
_cell.length_c   1.000
_cell.angle_alpha   90.00
_cell.angle_beta   90.00
_cell.angle_gamma   90.00
#
_symmetry.space_group_name_H-M   'P 1'
#
loop_
_entity.id
_entity.type
_entity.pdbx_description
1 polymer ?
#
loop_
_entity_poly.entity_id
_entity_poly.type
_entity_poly.pdbx_seq_one_letter_code
_entity_poly.pdbx_strand_id
1 'polypeptide(L)' 'MKASELLAKVKSAEAIPCGSCDEKIPAADILGFVFKLGTLAPRMENANVGDITCVKCQTVDPDINIEPRGPDVKFVRGD' A
#
# COMPACT_ATOMS: atom_id res chain seq x y z
N MET A 1 0.99 -6.28 9.38
CA MET A 1 2.44 -6.42 9.07
C MET A 1 3.12 -5.09 9.34
N LYS A 2 4.42 -5.05 9.65
CA LYS A 2 5.15 -3.77 9.77
C LYS A 2 5.35 -3.13 8.39
N ALA A 3 5.46 -1.81 8.34
CA ALA A 3 5.75 -1.09 7.10
C ALA A 3 7.12 -1.50 6.50
N SER A 4 8.08 -1.87 7.36
CA SER A 4 9.35 -2.48 6.98
C SER A 4 9.20 -3.83 6.27
N GLU A 5 8.27 -4.67 6.73
CA GLU A 5 7.98 -5.96 6.10
C GLU A 5 7.32 -5.76 4.74
N LEU A 6 6.36 -4.83 4.63
CA LEU A 6 5.75 -4.49 3.34
C LEU A 6 6.82 -4.01 2.34
N LEU A 7 7.73 -3.12 2.76
CA LEU A 7 8.83 -2.64 1.91
C LEU A 7 9.72 -3.81 1.44
N ALA A 8 10.06 -4.74 2.33
CA ALA A 8 10.87 -5.90 1.97
C ALA A 8 10.18 -6.76 0.90
N LYS A 9 8.88 -7.03 1.08
CA LYS A 9 8.06 -7.81 0.13
C LYS A 9 8.00 -7.18 -1.25
N VAL A 10 7.71 -5.88 -1.32
CA VAL A 10 7.62 -5.19 -2.62
C VAL A 10 8.99 -5.03 -3.29
N LYS A 11 10.08 -4.96 -2.51
CA LYS A 11 11.45 -5.05 -3.06
C LYS A 11 11.79 -6.42 -3.62
N SER A 12 11.24 -7.50 -3.06
CA SER A 12 11.34 -8.84 -3.63
C SER A 12 10.33 -9.11 -4.77
N ALA A 13 9.71 -8.07 -5.32
CA ALA A 13 8.71 -8.15 -6.39
C ALA A 13 7.47 -8.99 -6.03
N GLU A 14 7.16 -9.15 -4.74
CA GLU A 14 5.96 -9.86 -4.28
C GLU A 14 4.73 -8.97 -4.52
N ALA A 15 3.76 -9.48 -5.29
CA ALA A 15 2.47 -8.81 -5.46
C ALA A 15 1.66 -8.89 -4.17
N ILE A 16 1.07 -7.78 -3.77
CA ILE A 16 0.41 -7.62 -2.47
C ILE A 16 -1.11 -7.81 -2.64
N PRO A 17 -1.78 -8.62 -1.82
CA PRO A 17 -3.22 -8.80 -1.94
C PRO A 17 -3.97 -7.49 -1.66
N CYS A 18 -5.03 -7.22 -2.43
CA CYS A 18 -5.98 -6.18 -2.10
C CYS A 18 -6.85 -6.62 -0.91
N GLY A 19 -7.15 -5.71 0.02
CA GLY A 19 -8.05 -5.98 1.14
C GLY A 19 -9.54 -5.97 0.77
N SER A 20 -9.89 -5.50 -0.44
CA SER A 20 -11.27 -5.30 -0.88
C SER A 20 -11.70 -6.20 -2.04
N CYS A 21 -10.78 -6.91 -2.70
CA CYS A 21 -11.06 -7.86 -3.78
C CYS A 21 -10.00 -8.96 -3.85
N ASP A 22 -10.26 -10.00 -4.64
CA ASP A 22 -9.34 -11.13 -4.81
C ASP A 22 -8.14 -10.83 -5.74
N GLU A 23 -8.02 -9.58 -6.23
CA GLU A 23 -6.90 -9.17 -7.08
C GLU A 23 -5.65 -8.84 -6.25
N LYS A 24 -4.50 -8.90 -6.91
CA LYS A 24 -3.21 -8.52 -6.32
C LYS A 24 -2.70 -7.23 -6.96
N ILE A 25 -2.13 -6.38 -6.12
CA ILE A 25 -1.50 -5.13 -6.51
C ILE A 25 -0.04 -5.43 -6.87
N PRO A 26 0.42 -5.04 -8.08
CA PRO A 26 1.81 -5.17 -8.47
C PRO A 26 2.76 -4.49 -7.47
N ALA A 27 3.86 -5.16 -7.16
CA ALA A 27 4.89 -4.60 -6.26
C ALA A 27 5.42 -3.24 -6.76
N ALA A 28 5.54 -3.08 -8.08
CA ALA A 28 5.98 -1.84 -8.73
C ALA A 28 5.04 -0.66 -8.44
N ASP A 29 3.72 -0.89 -8.36
CA ASP A 29 2.75 0.17 -8.08
C ASP A 29 2.88 0.67 -6.64
N ILE A 30 3.05 -0.27 -5.69
CA ILE A 30 3.28 0.08 -4.28
C ILE A 30 4.63 0.76 -4.10
N LEU A 31 5.68 0.24 -4.74
CA LEU A 31 7.01 0.86 -4.68
C LEU A 31 7.01 2.26 -5.28
N GLY A 32 6.40 2.43 -6.46
CA GLY A 32 6.36 3.71 -7.18
C GLY A 32 5.46 4.77 -6.53
N PHE A 33 4.43 4.36 -5.79
CA PHE A 33 3.48 5.29 -5.19
C PHE A 33 3.67 5.50 -3.69
N VAL A 34 3.81 4.41 -2.93
CA VAL A 34 3.84 4.40 -1.46
C VAL A 34 5.26 4.57 -0.94
N PHE A 35 6.22 3.90 -1.58
CA PHE A 35 7.65 3.98 -1.25
C PHE A 35 8.46 4.66 -2.34
N LYS A 36 8.03 5.84 -2.82
CA LYS A 36 8.61 6.57 -3.96
C LYS A 36 10.14 6.61 -4.04
N LEU A 37 10.83 6.63 -2.90
CA LEU A 37 12.30 6.68 -2.81
C LEU A 37 12.95 5.30 -2.58
N GLY A 38 12.18 4.21 -2.64
CA GLY A 38 12.62 2.86 -2.27
C GLY A 38 12.95 2.70 -0.79
N THR A 39 12.57 3.67 0.04
CA THR A 39 12.88 3.74 1.47
C THR A 39 11.62 4.03 2.27
N LEU A 40 11.64 3.65 3.55
CA LEU A 40 10.64 4.08 4.51
C LEU A 40 10.93 5.50 4.95
N ALA A 41 9.88 6.31 5.03
CA ALA A 41 9.99 7.57 5.75
C ALA A 41 10.27 7.27 7.23
N PRO A 42 11.10 8.06 7.93
CA PRO A 42 11.47 7.80 9.34
C PRO A 42 10.25 7.60 10.26
N ARG A 43 9.17 8.36 10.01
CA ARG A 43 7.89 8.24 10.74
C ARG A 43 7.17 6.89 10.59
N MET A 44 7.57 6.06 9.62
CA MET A 44 6.96 4.77 9.31
C MET A 44 7.77 3.57 9.82
N GLU A 45 8.94 3.77 10.44
CA GLU A 45 9.77 2.66 10.94
C GLU A 45 9.04 1.78 11.95
N ASN A 46 8.19 2.39 12.77
CA ASN A 46 7.33 1.70 13.74
C ASN A 46 5.86 1.67 13.32
N ALA A 47 5.54 1.99 12.06
CA ALA A 47 4.16 1.93 11.60
C ALA A 47 3.77 0.50 11.25
N ASN A 48 2.55 0.13 11.62
CA ASN A 48 1.90 -1.06 11.11
C ASN A 48 1.14 -0.70 9.83
N VAL A 49 1.09 -1.66 8.92
CA VAL A 49 0.27 -1.58 7.71
C VAL A 49 -1.07 -2.23 8.02
N GLY A 50 -2.13 -1.43 7.87
CA GLY A 50 -3.52 -1.87 7.88
C GLY A 50 -3.96 -2.32 6.49
N ASP A 51 -5.17 -1.91 6.09
CA ASP A 51 -5.71 -2.30 4.79
C ASP A 51 -4.96 -1.66 3.62
N ILE A 52 -4.86 -2.45 2.54
CA ILE A 52 -4.23 -2.07 1.27
C ILE A 52 -5.28 -2.22 0.19
N THR A 53 -5.63 -1.13 -0.49
CA THR A 53 -6.73 -1.13 -1.47
C THR A 53 -6.23 -0.77 -2.86
N CYS A 54 -6.54 -1.60 -3.86
CA CYS A 54 -6.13 -1.35 -5.25
C CYS A 54 -6.88 -0.14 -5.84
N VAL A 55 -6.33 0.46 -6.89
CA VAL A 55 -6.92 1.63 -7.58
C VAL A 55 -8.35 1.34 -8.06
N LYS A 56 -8.59 0.12 -8.58
CA LYS A 56 -9.91 -0.29 -9.06
C LYS A 56 -10.96 -0.28 -7.95
N CYS A 57 -10.63 -0.84 -6.79
CA CYS A 57 -11.51 -0.82 -5.62
C CYS A 57 -11.73 0.59 -5.08
N GLN A 58 -10.72 1.46 -5.13
CA GLN A 58 -10.89 2.86 -4.76
C GLN A 58 -11.80 3.62 -5.74
N THR A 59 -11.76 3.29 -7.03
CA THR A 59 -12.54 4.00 -8.06
C THR A 59 -14.04 3.67 -8.00
N VAL A 60 -14.39 2.48 -7.52
CA VAL A 60 -15.79 2.05 -7.35
C VAL A 60 -16.36 2.42 -5.98
N ASP A 61 -15.53 2.97 -5.10
CA ASP A 61 -15.96 3.42 -3.78
C ASP A 61 -16.76 4.73 -3.92
N PRO A 62 -18.05 4.75 -3.53
CA PRO A 62 -18.90 5.93 -3.68
C PRO A 62 -18.47 7.11 -2.80
N ASP A 63 -17.65 6.87 -1.77
CA ASP A 63 -17.17 7.92 -0.88
C ASP A 63 -15.88 8.58 -1.42
N ILE A 64 -15.24 7.98 -2.43
CA ILE A 64 -14.02 8.51 -3.06
C ILE A 64 -14.39 9.38 -4.27
N ASN A 65 -14.41 10.69 -4.05
CA ASN A 65 -14.73 11.69 -5.09
C ASN A 65 -13.51 12.18 -5.90
N ILE A 66 -12.36 11.51 -5.77
CA ILE A 66 -11.10 11.91 -6.41
C ILE A 66 -10.50 10.71 -7.14
N GLU A 67 -10.00 10.93 -8.35
CA GLU A 67 -9.35 9.88 -9.13
C GLU A 67 -8.09 9.34 -8.40
N PRO A 68 -8.03 8.03 -8.09
CA PRO A 68 -6.89 7.46 -7.38
C PRO A 68 -5.63 7.46 -8.25
N ARG A 69 -4.52 7.91 -7.68
CA ARG A 69 -3.22 7.97 -8.38
C ARG A 69 -2.33 6.75 -8.14
N GLY A 70 -2.78 5.81 -7.31
CA GLY A 70 -2.06 4.63 -6.90
C GLY A 70 -2.80 3.85 -5.80
N PRO A 71 -2.25 2.70 -5.36
CA PRO A 71 -2.84 1.91 -4.29
C PRO A 71 -2.86 2.71 -2.97
N ASP A 72 -3.96 2.58 -2.24
CA ASP A 72 -4.11 3.16 -0.90
C ASP A 72 -3.54 2.20 0.12
N VAL A 73 -2.69 2.71 1.01
CA VAL A 73 -2.05 1.91 2.07
C VAL A 73 -2.28 2.65 3.38
N LYS A 74 -3.11 2.07 4.24
CA LYS A 74 -3.36 2.63 5.56
C LYS A 74 -2.19 2.29 6.48
N PHE A 75 -1.53 3.33 6.98
CA PHE A 75 -0.54 3.19 8.04
C PHE A 75 -1.20 3.52 9.38
N VAL A 76 -1.10 2.60 10.32
CA VAL A 76 -1.54 2.79 11.70
C VAL A 76 -0.33 2.85 12.62
N ARG A 77 -0.44 3.59 13.71
CA ARG A 77 0.62 3.65 14.72
C ARG A 77 0.87 2.24 15.23
N GLY A 78 2.12 1.77 15.15
CA GLY A 78 2.52 0.52 15.78
C GLY A 78 2.79 0.73 17.28
N ASP A 79 2.77 -0.38 18.00
CA ASP A 79 3.15 -0.48 19.41
C ASP A 79 4.67 -0.32 19.60
#